data_AF-A0A7C8ZQL8-F1
#
_entry.id   AF-A0A7C8ZQL8-F1
#
_cell.length_a   1.000
_cell.length_b   1.000
_cell.length_c   1.000
_cell.angle_alpha   90.00
_cell.angle_beta   90.00
_cell.angle_gamma   90.00
#
_symmetry.space_group_name_H-M   'P 1'
#
loop_
_entity.id
_entity.type
_entity.pdbx_description
1 polymer ?
#
loop_
_entity_poly.entity_id
_entity_poly.type
_entity_poly.pdbx_seq_one_letter_code
_entity_poly.pdbx_strand_id
1 'polypeptide(L)'
;RTFARYTERTTFERPLTSGVAYAVRVLHSEREQFEKQQGWTIKSMHCIEQAPVEKDGYAVENLEPSPVQEEYAPVIFAQDTIAHVISVDVLSGEEDRENVLRARASGKGVLTAPFPLLKTGRLGVILTFAVYKRNLPSSATSNERIQATDGYLGGVFDIESLVEKLLHQLASKQTILVNVYDTTNLSNPISMYGLDVSGDDLEHVSQLNFGDPFRRHEMHCRFKQKPPWPWLAITTAVGILVIALLIGHIFHATLNRIAKVEDDYHEMMELKKRE
;
A
#
# COMPACT_ATOMS: atom_id res chain seq x y z
N ARG A 1 13.66 -21.72 -21.20
CA ARG A 1 14.81 -20.82 -20.90
C ARG A 1 14.66 -19.40 -21.46
N THR A 2 13.97 -19.16 -22.58
CA THR A 2 13.82 -17.81 -23.15
C THR A 2 13.09 -16.83 -22.22
N PHE A 3 11.97 -17.26 -21.61
CA PHE A 3 11.17 -16.42 -20.70
C PHE A 3 12.00 -15.93 -19.51
N ALA A 4 12.54 -16.84 -18.70
CA ALA A 4 13.36 -16.50 -17.53
C ALA A 4 14.54 -15.57 -17.87
N ARG A 5 15.25 -15.83 -18.97
CA ARG A 5 16.37 -14.96 -19.41
C ARG A 5 15.90 -13.55 -19.78
N TYR A 6 14.74 -13.42 -20.42
CA TYR A 6 14.19 -12.13 -20.82
C TYR A 6 13.67 -11.35 -19.61
N THR A 7 12.93 -12.01 -18.71
CA THR A 7 12.37 -11.38 -17.52
C THR A 7 13.48 -10.94 -16.58
N GLU A 8 14.53 -11.75 -16.40
CA GLU A 8 15.70 -11.39 -15.62
C GLU A 8 16.39 -10.12 -16.15
N ARG A 9 16.71 -10.10 -17.46
CA ARG A 9 17.35 -8.95 -18.11
C ARG A 9 16.53 -7.66 -18.06
N THR A 10 15.21 -7.76 -17.93
CA THR A 10 14.28 -6.61 -17.91
C THR A 10 13.72 -6.33 -16.52
N THR A 11 14.30 -6.90 -15.46
CA THR A 11 13.80 -6.68 -14.09
C THR A 11 13.81 -5.21 -13.69
N PHE A 12 14.77 -4.42 -14.21
CA PHE A 12 14.85 -2.98 -13.96
C PHE A 12 13.64 -2.18 -14.49
N GLU A 13 12.93 -2.69 -15.51
CA GLU A 13 11.70 -2.08 -16.04
C GLU A 13 10.51 -2.25 -15.09
N ARG A 14 10.64 -3.15 -14.11
CA ARG A 14 9.58 -3.51 -13.16
C ARG A 14 10.11 -3.37 -11.72
N PRO A 15 10.45 -2.14 -11.29
CA PRO A 15 11.06 -1.89 -9.98
C PRO A 15 10.18 -2.34 -8.81
N LEU A 16 8.87 -2.45 -9.06
CA LEU A 16 7.87 -2.81 -8.07
C LEU A 16 7.44 -4.28 -8.11
N THR A 17 8.00 -5.14 -8.96
CA THR A 17 7.61 -6.56 -8.99
C THR A 17 8.71 -7.46 -8.42
N SER A 18 8.34 -8.42 -7.58
CA SER A 18 9.23 -9.47 -7.08
C SER A 18 9.48 -10.58 -8.12
N GLY A 19 8.58 -10.72 -9.07
CA GLY A 19 8.71 -11.67 -10.17
C GLY A 19 7.49 -11.63 -11.11
N VAL A 20 7.64 -12.24 -12.28
CA VAL A 20 6.56 -12.38 -13.27
C VAL A 20 6.44 -13.83 -13.73
N ALA A 21 5.20 -14.25 -14.00
CA ALA A 21 4.88 -15.61 -14.43
C ALA A 21 3.78 -15.62 -15.49
N TYR A 22 3.76 -16.66 -16.30
CA TYR A 22 2.74 -16.92 -17.29
C TYR A 22 2.04 -18.25 -16.98
N ALA A 23 0.73 -18.16 -16.75
CA ALA A 23 -0.17 -19.29 -16.63
C ALA A 23 -0.93 -19.50 -17.94
N VAL A 24 -0.95 -20.74 -18.44
CA VAL A 24 -1.65 -21.08 -19.68
C VAL A 24 -3.04 -21.59 -19.34
N ARG A 25 -4.05 -21.25 -20.15
CA ARG A 25 -5.38 -21.82 -19.98
C ARG A 25 -5.41 -23.24 -20.56
N VAL A 26 -5.87 -24.21 -19.77
CA VAL A 26 -5.98 -25.61 -20.18
C VAL A 26 -7.40 -26.10 -19.91
N LEU A 27 -8.08 -26.65 -20.92
CA LEU A 27 -9.38 -27.28 -20.71
C LEU A 27 -9.19 -28.68 -20.12
N HIS A 28 -10.19 -29.18 -19.39
CA HIS A 28 -10.13 -30.53 -18.83
C HIS A 28 -9.84 -31.61 -19.86
N SER A 29 -10.46 -31.52 -21.04
CA SER A 29 -10.22 -32.44 -22.16
C SER A 29 -8.78 -32.47 -22.66
N GLU A 30 -8.00 -31.41 -22.39
CA GLU A 30 -6.62 -31.23 -22.84
C GLU A 30 -5.60 -31.58 -21.73
N ARG A 31 -6.07 -31.72 -20.47
CA ARG A 31 -5.22 -31.87 -19.28
C ARG A 31 -4.23 -33.03 -19.39
N GLU A 32 -4.71 -34.23 -19.75
CA GLU A 32 -3.85 -35.42 -19.81
C GLU A 32 -2.71 -35.26 -20.82
N GLN A 33 -3.03 -34.75 -22.02
CA GLN A 33 -2.03 -34.49 -23.06
C GLN A 33 -1.07 -33.38 -22.63
N PHE A 34 -1.58 -32.33 -21.99
CA PHE A 34 -0.78 -31.22 -21.47
C PHE A 34 0.23 -31.70 -20.41
N GLU A 35 -0.22 -32.42 -19.38
CA GLU A 35 0.64 -32.93 -18.31
C GLU A 35 1.71 -33.89 -18.86
N LYS A 36 1.36 -34.75 -19.81
CA LYS A 36 2.32 -35.63 -20.50
C LYS A 36 3.39 -34.86 -21.27
N GLN A 37 3.03 -33.75 -21.92
CA GLN A 37 3.98 -32.90 -22.65
C GLN A 37 4.88 -32.10 -21.72
N GLN A 38 4.34 -31.61 -20.60
CA GLN A 38 5.08 -30.83 -19.62
C GLN A 38 6.00 -31.69 -18.74
N GLY A 39 5.65 -32.96 -18.51
CA GLY A 39 6.38 -33.88 -17.64
C GLY A 39 6.10 -33.67 -16.15
N TRP A 40 5.01 -32.97 -15.80
CA TRP A 40 4.53 -32.73 -14.44
C TRP A 40 3.01 -32.61 -14.42
N THR A 41 2.40 -32.79 -13.24
CA THR A 41 0.96 -32.70 -13.03
C THR A 41 0.54 -31.31 -12.57
N ILE A 42 -0.66 -30.87 -12.95
CA ILE A 42 -1.25 -29.61 -12.48
C ILE A 42 -1.55 -29.74 -10.98
N LYS A 43 -1.10 -28.78 -10.18
CA LYS A 43 -1.18 -28.84 -8.71
C LYS A 43 -2.10 -27.78 -8.13
N SER A 44 -2.85 -28.15 -7.09
CA SER A 44 -3.72 -27.24 -6.37
C SER A 44 -2.94 -26.33 -5.43
N MET A 45 -3.40 -25.10 -5.28
CA MET A 45 -2.93 -24.12 -4.30
C MET A 45 -3.56 -24.34 -2.91
N HIS A 46 -4.69 -25.04 -2.85
CA HIS A 46 -5.55 -25.18 -1.67
C HIS A 46 -4.87 -25.89 -0.47
N CYS A 47 -3.86 -26.72 -0.70
CA CYS A 47 -3.14 -27.43 0.38
C CYS A 47 -2.38 -26.48 1.33
N ILE A 48 -2.13 -25.23 0.93
CA ILE A 48 -1.33 -24.28 1.73
C ILE A 48 -2.21 -23.51 2.71
N GLU A 49 -3.50 -23.33 2.43
CA GLU A 49 -4.42 -22.59 3.30
C GLU A 49 -4.72 -23.33 4.62
N GLN A 50 -4.45 -24.64 4.68
CA GLN A 50 -4.76 -25.49 5.84
C GLN A 50 -3.54 -25.89 6.69
N ALA A 51 -2.31 -25.56 6.26
CA ALA A 51 -1.08 -25.90 6.98
C ALA A 51 -0.41 -24.63 7.55
N PRO A 52 0.07 -24.62 8.81
CA PRO A 52 0.90 -23.53 9.31
C PRO A 52 2.11 -23.37 8.39
N VAL A 53 2.35 -22.14 7.92
CA VAL A 53 3.50 -21.80 7.08
C VAL A 53 4.79 -22.00 7.88
N GLU A 54 5.30 -23.23 7.94
CA GLU A 54 6.68 -23.48 8.32
C GLU A 54 7.56 -22.88 7.21
N LYS A 55 8.40 -21.91 7.59
CA LYS A 55 9.23 -21.10 6.69
C LYS A 55 10.18 -21.91 5.80
N ASP A 56 10.35 -23.20 6.08
CA ASP A 56 11.23 -24.13 5.37
C ASP A 56 10.50 -25.29 4.66
N GLY A 57 9.16 -25.33 4.69
CA GLY A 57 8.35 -26.48 4.23
C GLY A 57 7.71 -26.36 2.83
N TYR A 58 7.86 -25.22 2.14
CA TYR A 58 7.28 -25.05 0.80
C TYR A 58 8.06 -25.86 -0.24
N ALA A 59 7.60 -27.08 -0.51
CA ALA A 59 7.98 -27.83 -1.69
C ALA A 59 6.76 -27.96 -2.60
N VAL A 60 6.88 -27.48 -3.83
CA VAL A 60 5.87 -27.69 -4.89
C VAL A 60 5.56 -29.18 -5.05
N GLU A 61 6.54 -30.04 -4.76
CA GLU A 61 6.42 -31.49 -4.74
C GLU A 61 5.38 -32.02 -3.75
N ASN A 62 5.12 -31.29 -2.65
CA ASN A 62 4.13 -31.64 -1.63
C ASN A 62 2.71 -31.17 -1.97
N LEU A 63 2.51 -30.36 -3.02
CA LEU A 63 1.18 -29.93 -3.43
C LEU A 63 0.44 -31.09 -4.09
N GLU A 64 -0.83 -31.25 -3.71
CA GLU A 64 -1.68 -32.27 -4.28
C GLU A 64 -2.04 -31.95 -5.74
N PRO A 65 -2.27 -32.99 -6.56
CA PRO A 65 -2.83 -32.80 -7.89
C PRO A 65 -4.15 -32.03 -7.84
N SER A 66 -4.34 -31.08 -8.76
CA SER A 66 -5.59 -30.32 -8.85
C SER A 66 -6.77 -31.26 -9.09
N PRO A 67 -7.91 -31.10 -8.38
CA PRO A 67 -9.09 -31.94 -8.59
C PRO A 67 -9.66 -31.76 -10.00
N VAL A 68 -10.70 -32.53 -10.34
CA VAL A 68 -11.37 -32.39 -11.64
C VAL A 68 -12.15 -31.07 -11.68
N GLN A 69 -11.70 -30.16 -12.54
CA GLN A 69 -12.31 -28.88 -12.88
C GLN A 69 -12.52 -28.77 -14.40
N GLU A 70 -13.41 -27.87 -14.85
CA GLU A 70 -13.67 -27.62 -16.28
C GLU A 70 -12.46 -27.03 -17.01
N GLU A 71 -11.75 -26.12 -16.36
CA GLU A 71 -10.54 -25.48 -16.86
C GLU A 71 -9.52 -25.24 -15.74
N TYR A 72 -8.27 -25.11 -16.12
CA TYR A 72 -7.12 -24.91 -15.25
C TYR A 72 -6.29 -23.73 -15.78
N ALA A 73 -5.49 -23.14 -14.90
CA ALA A 73 -4.52 -22.14 -15.27
C ALA A 73 -3.14 -22.46 -14.67
N PRO A 74 -2.48 -23.56 -15.07
CA PRO A 74 -1.17 -23.90 -14.57
C PRO A 74 -0.09 -22.92 -15.05
N VAL A 75 0.80 -22.52 -14.14
CA VAL A 75 1.99 -21.73 -14.48
C VAL A 75 3.00 -22.58 -15.25
N ILE A 76 3.35 -22.16 -16.47
CA ILE A 76 4.34 -22.84 -17.32
C ILE A 76 5.65 -22.07 -17.49
N PHE A 77 5.62 -20.75 -17.32
CA PHE A 77 6.83 -19.93 -17.32
C PHE A 77 6.85 -19.03 -16.10
N ALA A 78 8.00 -18.91 -15.47
CA ALA A 78 8.20 -18.00 -14.37
C ALA A 78 9.61 -17.39 -14.46
N GLN A 79 9.79 -16.22 -13.86
CA GLN A 79 11.12 -15.71 -13.53
C GLN A 79 11.73 -16.60 -12.44
N ASP A 80 13.06 -16.74 -12.44
CA ASP A 80 13.77 -17.65 -11.53
C ASP A 80 13.49 -17.33 -10.04
N THR A 81 13.25 -16.06 -9.70
CA THR A 81 12.87 -15.62 -8.33
C THR A 81 11.57 -16.24 -7.83
N ILE A 82 10.65 -16.58 -8.74
CA ILE A 82 9.35 -17.18 -8.43
C ILE A 82 9.13 -18.52 -9.15
N ALA A 83 10.20 -19.23 -9.53
CA ALA A 83 10.10 -20.54 -10.20
C ALA A 83 9.32 -21.59 -9.41
N HIS A 84 9.17 -21.38 -8.11
CA HIS A 84 8.37 -22.20 -7.20
C HIS A 84 6.86 -22.18 -7.51
N VAL A 85 6.36 -21.29 -8.37
CA VAL A 85 4.94 -21.31 -8.78
C VAL A 85 4.67 -22.18 -10.00
N ILE A 86 5.70 -22.72 -10.66
CA ILE A 86 5.53 -23.61 -11.83
C ILE A 86 4.67 -24.81 -11.43
N SER A 87 3.79 -25.26 -12.33
CA SER A 87 2.77 -26.31 -12.14
C SER A 87 1.57 -25.96 -11.25
N VAL A 88 1.61 -24.85 -10.51
CA VAL A 88 0.50 -24.42 -9.66
C VAL A 88 -0.64 -23.88 -10.53
N ASP A 89 -1.84 -24.37 -10.26
CA ASP A 89 -3.09 -23.93 -10.87
C ASP A 89 -3.60 -22.65 -10.22
N VAL A 90 -3.47 -21.52 -10.89
CA VAL A 90 -3.90 -20.23 -10.31
C VAL A 90 -5.42 -20.12 -10.17
N LEU A 91 -6.22 -20.98 -10.81
CA LEU A 91 -7.67 -21.02 -10.60
C LEU A 91 -8.08 -21.73 -9.31
N SER A 92 -7.14 -22.41 -8.65
CA SER A 92 -7.43 -23.18 -7.44
C SER A 92 -7.40 -22.37 -6.13
N GLY A 93 -6.89 -21.14 -6.14
CA GLY A 93 -7.04 -20.22 -5.01
C GLY A 93 -7.92 -19.03 -5.32
N GLU A 94 -8.59 -18.54 -4.29
CA GLU A 94 -9.77 -17.71 -4.46
C GLU A 94 -9.45 -16.33 -5.02
N GLU A 95 -8.43 -15.66 -4.47
CA GLU A 95 -8.02 -14.31 -4.90
C GLU A 95 -7.51 -14.32 -6.35
N ASP A 96 -6.69 -15.31 -6.70
CA ASP A 96 -6.16 -15.47 -8.05
C ASP A 96 -7.25 -15.84 -9.05
N ARG A 97 -8.17 -16.74 -8.67
CA ARG A 97 -9.32 -17.14 -9.49
C ARG A 97 -10.19 -15.94 -9.84
N GLU A 98 -10.59 -15.16 -8.85
CA GLU A 98 -11.40 -13.95 -9.08
C GLU A 98 -10.68 -12.97 -10.02
N ASN A 99 -9.38 -12.76 -9.79
CA ASN A 99 -8.58 -11.82 -10.55
C ASN A 99 -8.41 -12.27 -12.01
N VAL A 100 -8.13 -13.55 -12.25
CA VAL A 100 -8.02 -14.14 -13.59
C VAL A 100 -9.32 -14.02 -14.38
N LEU A 101 -10.46 -14.32 -13.75
CA LEU A 101 -11.78 -14.20 -14.36
C LEU A 101 -12.10 -12.74 -14.76
N ARG A 102 -11.76 -11.79 -13.88
CA ARG A 102 -11.90 -10.35 -14.15
C ARG A 102 -10.96 -9.89 -15.27
N ALA A 103 -9.71 -10.36 -15.28
CA ALA A 103 -8.72 -10.01 -16.30
C ALA A 103 -9.21 -10.38 -17.70
N ARG A 104 -9.68 -11.62 -17.88
CA ARG A 104 -10.10 -12.12 -19.20
C ARG A 104 -11.39 -11.50 -19.72
N ALA A 105 -12.33 -11.17 -18.84
CA ALA A 105 -13.56 -10.48 -19.23
C ALA A 105 -13.27 -9.02 -19.62
N SER A 106 -12.45 -8.32 -18.81
CA SER A 106 -12.22 -6.88 -18.94
C SER A 106 -11.15 -6.49 -19.96
N GLY A 107 -10.22 -7.37 -20.30
CA GLY A 107 -9.08 -7.08 -21.18
C GLY A 107 -8.13 -6.01 -20.63
N LYS A 108 -8.16 -5.78 -19.31
CA LYS A 108 -7.33 -4.80 -18.61
C LYS A 108 -6.52 -5.48 -17.51
N GLY A 109 -5.48 -4.79 -17.04
CA GLY A 109 -4.73 -5.20 -15.85
C GLY A 109 -5.61 -5.08 -14.62
N VAL A 110 -5.64 -6.12 -13.79
CA VAL A 110 -6.46 -6.18 -12.57
C VAL A 110 -5.62 -6.68 -11.40
N LEU A 111 -5.96 -6.20 -10.21
CA LEU A 111 -5.27 -6.51 -8.96
C LEU A 111 -6.15 -7.39 -8.06
N THR A 112 -5.50 -8.35 -7.40
CA THR A 112 -6.09 -9.12 -6.30
C THR A 112 -6.36 -8.23 -5.08
N ALA A 113 -7.12 -8.75 -4.11
CA ALA A 113 -7.00 -8.25 -2.74
C ALA A 113 -5.59 -8.55 -2.20
N PRO A 114 -5.14 -7.90 -1.12
CA PRO A 114 -3.91 -8.28 -0.44
C PRO A 114 -4.07 -9.67 0.21
N PHE A 115 -3.15 -10.59 -0.07
CA PHE A 115 -3.18 -11.94 0.49
C PHE A 115 -1.76 -12.51 0.68
N PRO A 116 -1.57 -13.53 1.53
CA PRO A 116 -0.26 -14.16 1.74
C PRO A 116 0.26 -14.83 0.47
N LEU A 117 1.41 -14.37 -0.03
CA LEU A 117 2.06 -14.93 -1.22
C LEU A 117 2.65 -16.31 -0.94
N LEU A 118 2.60 -17.18 -1.96
CA LEU A 118 3.23 -18.49 -1.93
C LEU A 118 4.70 -18.43 -1.52
N LYS A 119 5.16 -19.47 -0.83
CA LYS A 119 6.51 -19.65 -0.26
C LYS A 119 6.92 -18.66 0.84
N THR A 120 6.63 -17.38 0.69
CA THR A 120 7.07 -16.34 1.64
C THR A 120 6.07 -16.13 2.78
N GLY A 121 4.78 -16.38 2.55
CA GLY A 121 3.70 -16.04 3.47
C GLY A 121 3.53 -14.54 3.70
N ARG A 122 4.32 -13.69 3.01
CA ARG A 122 4.24 -12.24 3.10
C ARG A 122 3.03 -11.75 2.36
N LEU A 123 2.42 -10.70 2.87
CA LEU A 123 1.27 -10.09 2.22
C LEU A 123 1.69 -9.43 0.90
N GLY A 124 0.96 -9.73 -0.17
CA GLY A 124 1.23 -9.18 -1.48
C GLY A 124 -0.03 -9.05 -2.33
N VAL A 125 0.17 -8.49 -3.51
CA VAL A 125 -0.88 -8.30 -4.51
C VAL A 125 -0.38 -8.84 -5.85
N ILE A 126 -1.27 -9.45 -6.63
CA ILE A 126 -0.95 -9.95 -7.96
C ILE A 126 -1.65 -9.09 -9.02
N LEU A 127 -0.87 -8.54 -9.94
CA LEU A 127 -1.35 -7.89 -11.15
C LEU A 127 -1.47 -8.90 -12.27
N THR A 128 -2.65 -9.05 -12.83
CA THR A 128 -2.92 -10.03 -13.89
C THR A 128 -3.40 -9.35 -15.16
N PHE A 129 -2.80 -9.73 -16.28
CA PHE A 129 -3.27 -9.42 -17.64
C PHE A 129 -3.68 -10.71 -18.34
N ALA A 130 -4.82 -10.70 -19.02
CA ALA A 130 -5.19 -11.79 -19.92
C ALA A 130 -4.41 -11.71 -21.24
N VAL A 131 -3.96 -12.86 -21.72
CA VAL A 131 -3.36 -13.03 -23.04
C VAL A 131 -4.40 -13.69 -23.94
N TYR A 132 -4.64 -13.07 -25.09
CA TYR A 132 -5.64 -13.52 -26.05
C TYR A 132 -5.00 -14.06 -27.33
N LYS A 133 -5.73 -14.92 -28.03
CA LYS A 133 -5.41 -15.36 -29.38
C LYS A 133 -5.34 -14.15 -30.32
N ARG A 134 -4.41 -14.20 -31.27
CA ARG A 134 -4.07 -13.07 -32.19
C ARG A 134 -5.27 -12.49 -32.94
N ASN A 135 -6.28 -13.30 -33.24
CA ASN A 135 -7.41 -12.90 -34.09
C ASN A 135 -8.57 -12.24 -33.33
N LEU A 136 -8.36 -11.83 -32.08
CA LEU A 136 -9.38 -11.16 -31.28
C LEU A 136 -9.58 -9.69 -31.75
N PRO A 137 -10.79 -9.28 -32.13
CA PRO A 137 -11.07 -7.89 -32.49
C PRO A 137 -10.88 -6.92 -31.30
N SER A 138 -10.49 -5.67 -31.58
CA SER A 138 -10.37 -4.63 -30.54
C SER A 138 -11.71 -4.29 -29.87
N SER A 139 -12.82 -4.45 -30.60
CA SER A 139 -14.19 -4.25 -30.11
C SER A 139 -14.81 -5.51 -29.50
N ALA A 140 -14.02 -6.55 -29.22
CA ALA A 140 -14.53 -7.81 -28.70
C ALA A 140 -15.29 -7.63 -27.38
N THR A 141 -16.45 -8.27 -27.32
CA THR A 141 -17.28 -8.40 -26.12
C THR A 141 -16.60 -9.23 -25.03
N SER A 142 -17.10 -9.16 -23.80
CA SER A 142 -16.59 -9.97 -22.69
C SER A 142 -16.57 -11.47 -23.00
N ASN A 143 -17.63 -11.99 -23.64
CA ASN A 143 -17.73 -13.41 -23.98
C ASN A 143 -16.72 -13.83 -25.06
N GLU A 144 -16.54 -13.01 -26.10
CA GLU A 144 -15.54 -13.27 -27.14
C GLU A 144 -14.12 -13.26 -26.56
N ARG A 145 -13.84 -12.37 -25.60
CA ARG A 145 -12.55 -12.34 -24.88
C ARG A 145 -12.34 -13.60 -24.06
N ILE A 146 -13.35 -14.03 -23.29
CA ILE A 146 -13.30 -15.28 -22.52
C ILE A 146 -13.01 -16.46 -23.44
N GLN A 147 -13.68 -16.56 -24.58
CA GLN A 147 -13.45 -17.65 -25.55
C GLN A 147 -12.06 -17.59 -26.21
N ALA A 148 -11.55 -16.37 -26.49
CA ALA A 148 -10.25 -16.16 -27.10
C ALA A 148 -9.08 -16.16 -26.11
N THR A 149 -9.31 -16.35 -24.82
CA THR A 149 -8.25 -16.35 -23.79
C THR A 149 -7.34 -17.56 -23.96
N ASP A 150 -6.04 -17.28 -24.03
CA ASP A 150 -4.94 -18.24 -24.20
C ASP A 150 -4.19 -18.47 -22.88
N GLY A 151 -4.16 -17.46 -22.00
CA GLY A 151 -3.53 -17.55 -20.69
C GLY A 151 -3.49 -16.20 -19.98
N TYR A 152 -2.62 -16.11 -18.98
CA TYR A 152 -2.57 -15.01 -18.02
C TYR A 152 -1.12 -14.68 -17.69
N LEU A 153 -0.76 -13.41 -17.79
CA LEU A 153 0.54 -12.88 -17.34
C LEU A 153 0.35 -12.22 -15.98
N GLY A 154 0.99 -12.79 -14.96
CA GLY A 154 0.95 -12.32 -13.58
C GLY A 154 2.25 -11.61 -13.18
N GLY A 155 2.14 -10.51 -12.43
CA GLY A 155 3.22 -9.84 -11.75
C GLY A 155 2.96 -9.81 -10.25
N VAL A 156 3.94 -10.27 -9.45
CA VAL A 156 3.83 -10.37 -8.00
C VAL A 156 4.39 -9.11 -7.36
N PHE A 157 3.60 -8.43 -6.53
CA PHE A 157 4.00 -7.28 -5.73
C PHE A 157 4.10 -7.72 -4.26
N ASP A 158 5.33 -7.91 -3.76
CA ASP A 158 5.58 -8.05 -2.31
C ASP A 158 5.55 -6.65 -1.68
N ILE A 159 4.37 -6.25 -1.20
CA ILE A 159 4.12 -4.87 -0.76
C ILE A 159 5.08 -4.46 0.36
N GLU A 160 5.38 -5.36 1.30
CA GLU A 160 6.32 -5.12 2.38
C GLU A 160 7.70 -4.72 1.84
N SER A 161 8.27 -5.55 0.98
CA SER A 161 9.60 -5.30 0.40
C SER A 161 9.64 -4.01 -0.44
N LEU A 162 8.55 -3.68 -1.12
CA LEU A 162 8.48 -2.50 -1.99
C LEU A 162 8.40 -1.21 -1.20
N VAL A 163 7.47 -1.15 -0.25
CA VAL A 163 7.28 0.03 0.58
C VAL A 163 8.51 0.24 1.44
N GLU A 164 9.12 -0.82 2.00
CA GLU A 164 10.38 -0.68 2.72
C GLU A 164 11.50 -0.08 1.87
N LYS A 165 11.71 -0.57 0.63
CA LYS A 165 12.74 -0.02 -0.28
C LYS A 165 12.50 1.46 -0.57
N LEU A 166 11.25 1.85 -0.83
CA LEU A 166 10.89 3.24 -1.10
C LEU A 166 11.08 4.12 0.15
N LEU A 167 10.59 3.69 1.31
CA LEU A 167 10.73 4.43 2.56
C LEU A 167 12.18 4.53 3.03
N HIS A 168 13.01 3.51 2.77
CA HIS A 168 14.42 3.56 3.11
C HIS A 168 15.19 4.63 2.34
N GLN A 169 14.77 4.94 1.11
CA GLN A 169 15.38 5.99 0.30
C GLN A 169 14.97 7.40 0.76
N LEU A 170 13.88 7.52 1.51
CA LEU A 170 13.45 8.79 2.07
C LEU A 170 14.17 9.04 3.41
N ALA A 171 14.71 10.25 3.57
CA ALA A 171 15.35 10.70 4.83
C ALA A 171 14.40 10.73 6.04
N SER A 172 13.13 10.36 5.85
CA SER A 172 12.04 10.41 6.83
C SER A 172 11.75 9.08 7.54
N LYS A 173 12.50 7.99 7.29
CA LYS A 173 12.27 6.69 7.97
C LYS A 173 12.25 6.82 9.50
N GLN A 174 12.97 7.79 10.07
CA GLN A 174 13.03 8.01 11.52
C GLN A 174 11.92 8.92 12.06
N THR A 175 11.21 9.67 11.21
CA THR A 175 10.24 10.70 11.63
C THR A 175 8.79 10.33 11.32
N ILE A 176 8.54 9.56 10.28
CA ILE A 176 7.19 9.25 9.78
C ILE A 176 6.91 7.74 9.88
N LEU A 177 5.70 7.40 10.32
CA LEU A 177 5.08 6.08 10.21
C LEU A 177 4.17 6.09 8.98
N VAL A 178 4.24 5.04 8.18
CA VAL A 178 3.44 4.89 6.96
C VAL A 178 2.70 3.56 7.03
N ASN A 179 1.40 3.63 6.81
CA ASN A 179 0.52 2.49 6.64
C ASN A 179 -0.10 2.56 5.25
N VAL A 180 -0.30 1.41 4.61
CA VAL A 180 -1.00 1.33 3.33
C VAL A 180 -2.16 0.36 3.49
N TYR A 181 -3.34 0.77 3.05
CA TYR A 181 -4.57 -0.01 3.17
C TYR A 181 -5.22 -0.22 1.79
N ASP A 182 -5.77 -1.41 1.56
CA ASP A 182 -6.82 -1.61 0.56
C ASP A 182 -8.15 -1.24 1.23
N THR A 183 -8.76 -0.16 0.76
CA THR A 183 -10.03 0.41 1.25
C THR A 183 -11.20 0.14 0.31
N THR A 184 -11.07 -0.88 -0.56
CA THR A 184 -12.14 -1.31 -1.47
C THR A 184 -13.41 -1.67 -0.71
N ASN A 185 -13.27 -2.32 0.45
CA ASN A 185 -14.34 -2.48 1.43
C ASN A 185 -14.16 -1.48 2.59
N LEU A 186 -14.94 -0.40 2.58
CA LEU A 186 -14.86 0.67 3.58
C LEU A 186 -15.10 0.19 5.02
N SER A 187 -15.89 -0.87 5.20
CA SER A 187 -16.20 -1.42 6.53
C SER A 187 -15.11 -2.35 7.05
N ASN A 188 -14.23 -2.85 6.18
CA ASN A 188 -13.17 -3.78 6.54
C ASN A 188 -11.92 -3.52 5.69
N PRO A 189 -11.20 -2.40 5.95
CA PRO A 189 -9.96 -2.10 5.25
C PRO A 189 -8.91 -3.16 5.57
N ILE A 190 -8.15 -3.57 4.54
CA ILE A 190 -7.10 -4.59 4.68
C ILE A 190 -5.76 -3.87 4.76
N SER A 191 -5.03 -4.03 5.86
CA SER A 191 -3.67 -3.50 5.99
C SER A 191 -2.73 -4.21 5.04
N MET A 192 -2.19 -3.48 4.07
CA MET A 192 -1.21 -3.96 3.09
C MET A 192 0.22 -3.77 3.57
N TYR A 193 0.45 -2.74 4.38
CA TYR A 193 1.75 -2.37 4.91
C TYR A 193 1.62 -1.58 6.22
N GLY A 194 2.62 -1.76 7.08
CA GLY A 194 2.76 -1.02 8.33
C GLY A 194 2.09 -1.73 9.49
N LEU A 195 2.48 -1.33 10.71
CA LEU A 195 1.90 -1.85 11.94
C LEU A 195 0.65 -1.04 12.27
N ASP A 196 -0.43 -1.71 12.67
CA ASP A 196 -1.58 -1.02 13.26
C ASP A 196 -1.17 -0.43 14.60
N VAL A 197 -0.84 0.85 14.58
CA VAL A 197 -0.58 1.61 15.80
C VAL A 197 -1.86 2.35 16.11
N SER A 198 -2.54 1.98 17.20
CA SER A 198 -3.63 2.80 17.72
C SER A 198 -3.02 4.05 18.34
N GLY A 199 -3.41 5.20 17.82
CA GLY A 199 -2.94 6.48 18.29
C GLY A 199 -3.83 7.58 17.73
N ASP A 200 -4.35 8.42 18.61
CA ASP A 200 -5.19 9.59 18.31
C ASP A 200 -4.36 10.76 17.72
N ASP A 201 -3.27 10.43 17.01
CA ASP A 201 -2.30 11.40 16.49
C ASP A 201 -2.73 11.89 15.10
N LEU A 202 -2.38 13.14 14.79
CA LEU A 202 -2.66 13.77 13.50
C LEU A 202 -2.19 12.89 12.32
N GLU A 203 -3.17 12.43 11.54
CA GLU A 203 -2.97 11.59 10.37
C GLU A 203 -3.17 12.39 9.07
N HIS A 204 -2.30 12.12 8.10
CA HIS A 204 -2.49 12.57 6.72
C HIS A 204 -2.81 11.36 5.82
N VAL A 205 -3.97 11.40 5.17
CA VAL A 205 -4.42 10.36 4.25
C VAL A 205 -4.17 10.81 2.81
N SER A 206 -3.43 10.00 2.07
CA SER A 206 -3.14 10.17 0.64
C SER A 206 -3.77 9.03 -0.15
N GLN A 207 -4.54 9.36 -1.20
CA GLN A 207 -5.13 8.38 -2.10
C GLN A 207 -4.06 7.78 -3.02
N LEU A 208 -4.04 6.45 -3.14
CA LEU A 208 -3.14 5.71 -4.03
C LEU A 208 -3.93 5.04 -5.15
N ASN A 209 -3.49 5.24 -6.39
CA ASN A 209 -4.09 4.61 -7.57
C ASN A 209 -3.09 3.67 -8.24
N PHE A 210 -3.37 2.36 -8.17
CA PHE A 210 -2.57 1.32 -8.79
C PHE A 210 -3.10 0.86 -10.16
N GLY A 211 -4.09 1.57 -10.72
CA GLY A 211 -4.56 1.39 -12.10
C GLY A 211 -5.77 0.47 -12.27
N ASP A 212 -6.13 -0.31 -11.25
CA ASP A 212 -7.36 -1.11 -11.25
C ASP A 212 -8.54 -0.29 -10.70
N PRO A 213 -9.57 0.06 -11.51
CA PRO A 213 -10.70 0.86 -11.05
C PRO A 213 -11.59 0.15 -10.02
N PHE A 214 -11.46 -1.17 -9.87
CA PHE A 214 -12.20 -1.95 -8.88
C PHE A 214 -11.50 -2.00 -7.52
N ARG A 215 -10.30 -1.43 -7.39
CA ARG A 215 -9.54 -1.41 -6.14
C ARG A 215 -9.27 0.03 -5.70
N ARG A 216 -9.39 0.28 -4.41
CA ARG A 216 -9.07 1.58 -3.79
C ARG A 216 -8.01 1.39 -2.73
N HIS A 217 -7.03 2.28 -2.73
CA HIS A 217 -5.91 2.19 -1.81
C HIS A 217 -5.64 3.54 -1.19
N GLU A 218 -5.26 3.52 0.08
CA GLU A 218 -4.91 4.72 0.82
C GLU A 218 -3.57 4.52 1.53
N MET A 219 -2.78 5.60 1.57
CA MET A 219 -1.58 5.70 2.37
C MET A 219 -1.85 6.64 3.53
N HIS A 220 -1.67 6.13 4.73
CA HIS A 220 -1.90 6.83 5.97
C HIS A 220 -0.53 7.15 6.58
N CYS A 221 -0.23 8.44 6.74
CA CYS A 221 1.06 8.93 7.23
C CYS A 221 0.88 9.61 8.59
N ARG A 222 1.73 9.24 9.55
CA ARG A 222 1.72 9.80 10.92
C ARG A 222 3.13 10.13 11.38
N PHE A 223 3.30 11.04 12.33
CA PHE A 223 4.61 11.27 12.96
C PHE A 223 4.86 10.23 14.05
N LYS A 224 6.10 9.70 14.13
CA LYS A 224 6.49 8.73 15.17
C LYS A 224 6.54 9.33 16.57
N GLN A 225 6.84 10.63 16.66
CA GLN A 225 6.88 11.37 17.91
C GLN A 225 5.94 12.56 17.77
N LYS A 226 5.28 12.91 18.89
CA LYS A 226 4.56 14.17 18.96
C LYS A 226 5.52 15.31 18.65
N PRO A 227 5.09 16.33 17.89
CA PRO A 227 5.95 17.48 17.62
C PRO A 227 6.44 18.05 18.96
N PRO A 228 7.73 18.43 19.06
CA PRO A 228 8.25 19.01 20.29
C PRO A 228 7.38 20.23 20.63
N TRP A 229 7.10 20.40 21.93
CA TRP A 229 6.31 21.56 22.39
C TRP A 229 6.89 22.85 21.81
N PRO A 230 6.05 23.81 21.38
CA PRO A 230 6.50 25.02 20.71
C PRO A 230 7.07 26.01 21.74
N TRP A 231 8.15 25.63 22.42
CA TRP A 231 8.82 26.39 23.47
C TRP A 231 9.15 27.81 23.04
N LEU A 232 9.54 28.01 21.77
CA LEU A 232 9.82 29.33 21.22
C LEU A 232 8.56 30.21 21.17
N ALA A 233 7.42 29.65 20.75
CA ALA A 233 6.15 30.38 20.73
C ALA A 233 5.65 30.69 22.14
N ILE A 234 5.80 29.74 23.06
CA ILE A 234 5.41 29.92 24.47
C ILE A 234 6.25 31.03 25.12
N THR A 235 7.58 30.97 24.98
CA THR A 235 8.49 31.94 25.58
C THR A 235 8.35 33.34 24.99
N THR A 236 8.13 33.45 23.67
CA THR A 236 7.87 34.75 23.02
C THR A 236 6.54 35.35 23.49
N ALA A 237 5.47 34.55 23.59
CA ALA A 237 4.19 35.03 24.13
C ALA A 237 4.32 35.52 25.58
N VAL A 238 5.04 34.78 26.44
CA VAL A 238 5.33 35.19 27.81
C VAL A 238 6.15 36.48 27.84
N GLY A 239 7.17 36.59 26.98
CA GLY A 239 7.97 37.80 26.87
C GLY A 239 7.15 39.03 26.47
N ILE A 240 6.27 38.90 25.47
CA ILE A 240 5.36 39.96 25.03
C ILE A 240 4.43 40.39 26.17
N LEU A 241 3.87 39.43 26.91
CA LEU A 241 3.00 39.71 28.07
C LEU A 241 3.75 40.51 29.14
N VAL A 242 4.98 40.12 29.48
CA VAL A 242 5.80 40.83 30.47
C VAL A 242 6.10 42.26 30.02
N ILE A 243 6.45 42.46 28.75
CA ILE A 243 6.71 43.80 28.20
C ILE A 243 5.44 44.67 28.28
N ALA A 244 4.27 44.12 27.91
CA ALA A 244 3.00 44.84 27.99
C ALA A 244 2.66 45.25 29.43
N LEU A 245 2.86 44.34 30.40
CA LEU A 245 2.66 44.62 31.83
C LEU A 245 3.61 45.71 32.35
N LEU A 246 4.88 45.69 31.96
CA LEU A 246 5.86 46.71 32.33
C LEU A 246 5.49 48.08 31.77
N ILE A 247 5.09 48.15 30.51
CA ILE A 247 4.60 49.38 29.88
C ILE A 247 3.38 49.91 30.64
N GLY A 248 2.40 49.04 30.94
CA GLY A 248 1.23 49.39 31.74
C GLY A 248 1.60 49.95 33.13
N HIS A 249 2.57 49.34 33.81
CA HIS A 249 3.07 49.83 35.10
C HIS A 249 3.73 51.22 34.99
N ILE A 250 4.52 51.46 33.94
CA ILE A 250 5.16 52.78 33.72
C ILE A 250 4.09 53.84 33.46
N PHE A 251 3.08 53.54 32.63
CA PHE A 251 1.97 54.45 32.38
C PHE A 251 1.19 54.76 33.67
N HIS A 252 0.87 53.73 34.46
CA HIS A 252 0.16 53.90 35.72
C HIS A 252 0.95 54.75 36.72
N ALA A 253 2.26 54.48 36.88
CA ALA A 253 3.13 55.26 37.75
C ALA A 253 3.25 56.72 37.28
N THR A 254 3.33 56.94 35.96
CA THR A 254 3.42 58.29 35.38
C THR A 254 2.14 59.08 35.61
N LEU A 255 0.96 58.47 35.39
CA LEU A 255 -0.33 59.10 35.66
C LEU A 255 -0.50 59.45 37.14
N ASN A 256 -0.16 58.53 38.04
CA ASN A 256 -0.23 58.79 39.49
C ASN A 256 0.71 59.93 39.90
N ARG A 257 1.89 60.05 39.27
CA ARG A 257 2.82 61.14 39.55
C ARG A 257 2.32 62.48 39.00
N ILE A 258 1.69 62.50 37.83
CA ILE A 258 1.06 63.71 37.27
C ILE A 258 -0.09 64.17 38.16
N ALA A 259 -0.99 63.26 38.55
CA ALA A 259 -2.09 63.57 39.45
C ALA A 259 -1.60 64.17 40.77
N LYS A 260 -0.53 63.60 41.36
CA LYS A 260 0.08 64.14 42.56
C LYS A 260 0.65 65.55 42.37
N VAL A 261 1.32 65.82 41.24
CA VAL A 261 1.88 67.14 40.94
C VAL A 261 0.77 68.18 40.70
N GLU A 262 -0.33 67.76 40.09
CA GLU A 262 -1.49 68.63 39.84
C GLU A 262 -2.23 68.99 41.13
N ASP A 263 -2.40 68.01 42.03
CA ASP A 263 -2.89 68.22 43.40
C ASP A 263 -1.97 69.17 44.19
N ASP A 264 -0.66 68.91 44.21
CA ASP A 264 0.33 69.78 44.89
C ASP A 264 0.31 71.21 44.31
N TYR A 265 0.11 71.37 42.99
CA TYR A 265 -0.01 72.68 42.34
C TYR A 265 -1.30 73.42 42.73
N HIS A 266 -2.43 72.71 42.81
CA HIS A 266 -3.69 73.27 43.29
C HIS A 266 -3.60 73.72 44.75
N GLU A 267 -2.94 72.93 45.61
CA GLU A 267 -2.70 73.30 47.01
C GLU A 267 -1.85 74.57 47.13
N MET A 268 -0.79 74.71 46.32
CA MET A 268 0.00 75.95 46.30
C MET A 268 -0.77 77.17 45.79
N MET A 269 -1.66 77.00 44.80
CA MET A 269 -2.53 78.07 44.29
C MET A 269 -3.57 78.54 45.30
N GLU A 270 -4.09 77.62 46.12
CA GLU A 270 -4.96 77.90 47.26
C GLU A 270 -4.24 78.71 48.35
N LEU A 271 -3.00 78.35 48.67
CA LEU A 271 -2.18 79.07 49.66
C LEU A 271 -1.81 80.49 49.19
N LYS A 272 -1.52 80.66 47.89
CA LYS A 272 -1.18 81.97 47.30
C LYS A 272 -2.35 82.96 47.26
N LYS A 273 -3.60 82.49 47.38
CA LYS A 273 -4.80 83.36 47.46
C LYS A 273 -5.11 83.85 48.88
N ARG A 274 -4.41 83.36 49.91
CA ARG A 274 -4.63 83.70 51.33
C ARG A 274 -3.60 84.69 51.88
N GLU A 275 -2.62 85.13 51.07
CA GLU A 275 -1.80 86.33 51.31
C GLU A 275 -2.43 87.55 50.63
#